data_AF-C7SP12-F1
#
_entry.id   AF-C7SP12-F1
#
_cell.length_a   1.000
_cell.length_b   1.000
_cell.length_c   1.000
_cell.angle_alpha   90.00
_cell.angle_beta   90.00
_cell.angle_gamma   90.00
#
_symmetry.space_group_name_H-M   'P 1'
#
loop_
_entity.id
_entity.type
_entity.pdbx_description
1 polymer ?
#
loop_
_entity_poly.entity_id
_entity_poly.type
_entity_poly.pdbx_seq_one_letter_code
_entity_poly.pdbx_strand_id
1 'polypeptide(L)'
;DESTGTMGKRLANISVENSEENRRQYRQLLFTSGKEMSNAISRALLFEETLYQKADDGTPFVKIIRDQGIIPGIKVDKGVVPLAGTVGEGTTQGLDGLSQRCEQYKKDGCDFAKWRCVLKITDHTPSELAIKENANVLARYATICQQNGIVPIGEREVLCDGDHSLERAQKVTEAVLSAQYKALVDHHVYLEGSLL
;
A
#
# COMPACT_ATOMS: atom_id res chain seq x y z
N ASP A 1 -2.22 4.51 6.06
CA ASP A 1 -0.81 4.10 5.83
C ASP A 1 0.03 5.16 5.10
N GLU A 2 -0.37 6.42 5.21
CA GLU A 2 0.32 7.54 4.63
C GLU A 2 1.73 7.64 5.22
N SER A 3 2.73 7.65 4.34
CA SER A 3 4.11 7.95 4.73
C SER A 3 4.20 9.33 5.37
N THR A 4 5.30 9.60 6.07
CA THR A 4 5.56 10.89 6.73
C THR A 4 5.35 12.09 5.80
N GLY A 5 5.78 11.98 4.54
CA GLY A 5 5.59 13.03 3.53
C GLY A 5 4.13 13.21 3.11
N THR A 6 3.41 12.11 2.87
CA THR A 6 1.99 12.16 2.48
C THR A 6 1.12 12.67 3.63
N MET A 7 1.35 12.20 4.85
CA MET A 7 0.65 12.68 6.04
C MET A 7 0.93 14.16 6.31
N GLY A 8 2.18 14.61 6.09
CA GLY A 8 2.54 16.02 6.20
C GLY A 8 1.72 16.94 5.30
N LYS A 9 1.46 16.53 4.05
CA LYS A 9 0.58 17.29 3.14
C LYS A 9 -0.86 17.38 3.67
N ARG A 10 -1.37 16.30 4.29
CA ARG A 10 -2.72 16.27 4.87
C ARG A 10 -2.82 17.18 6.10
N LEU A 11 -1.82 17.15 6.98
CA LEU A 11 -1.77 18.02 8.17
C LEU A 11 -1.60 19.50 7.79
N ALA A 12 -0.79 19.81 6.78
CA ALA A 12 -0.61 21.18 6.30
C ALA A 12 -1.92 21.82 5.82
N ASN A 13 -2.82 21.05 5.20
CA ASN A 13 -4.14 21.54 4.74
C ASN A 13 -5.05 22.00 5.89
N ILE A 14 -4.78 21.58 7.12
CA ILE A 14 -5.51 21.99 8.32
C ILE A 14 -4.61 22.79 9.28
N SER A 15 -3.48 23.31 8.78
CA SER A 15 -2.51 24.12 9.54
C SER A 15 -1.95 23.43 10.79
N VAL A 16 -1.78 22.10 10.74
CA VAL A 16 -1.16 21.30 11.80
C VAL A 16 0.28 20.94 11.42
N GLU A 17 1.19 21.05 12.39
CA GLU A 17 2.60 20.68 12.20
C GLU A 17 2.76 19.17 11.97
N ASN A 18 3.66 18.79 11.06
CA ASN A 18 3.98 17.38 10.79
C ASN A 18 4.99 16.79 11.79
N SER A 19 4.64 16.75 13.07
CA SER A 19 5.41 16.08 14.13
C SER A 19 4.99 14.60 14.28
N GLU A 20 5.87 13.77 14.85
CA GLU A 20 5.53 12.38 15.17
C GLU A 20 4.32 12.30 16.11
N GLU A 21 4.26 13.17 17.11
CA GLU A 21 3.16 13.21 18.06
C GLU A 21 1.83 13.57 17.40
N ASN A 22 1.80 14.57 16.52
CA ASN A 22 0.56 14.93 15.80
C ASN A 22 0.10 13.79 14.88
N ARG A 23 1.03 13.07 14.25
CA ARG A 23 0.72 11.88 13.47
C ARG A 23 0.16 10.76 14.37
N ARG A 24 0.75 10.53 15.54
CA ARG A 24 0.30 9.54 16.53
C ARG A 24 -1.11 9.86 17.01
N GLN A 25 -1.37 11.10 17.45
CA GLN A 25 -2.68 11.57 17.91
C GLN A 25 -3.75 11.42 16.82
N TYR A 26 -3.42 11.79 15.58
CA TYR A 26 -4.34 11.61 14.45
C TYR A 26 -4.71 10.14 14.24
N ARG A 27 -3.74 9.22 14.35
CA ARG A 27 -4.03 7.78 14.20
C ARG A 27 -4.77 7.22 15.41
N GLN A 28 -4.45 7.66 16.62
CA GLN A 28 -5.21 7.30 17.82
C GLN A 28 -6.68 7.69 17.67
N LEU A 29 -6.97 8.92 17.25
CA LEU A 29 -8.33 9.40 17.00
C LEU A 29 -9.14 8.41 16.14
N LEU A 30 -8.55 7.92 15.05
CA LEU A 30 -9.18 6.95 14.17
C LEU A 30 -9.40 5.60 14.87
N PHE A 31 -8.37 5.04 15.50
CA PHE A 31 -8.45 3.71 16.11
C PHE A 31 -9.28 3.66 17.40
N THR A 32 -9.58 4.81 18.01
CA THR A 32 -10.40 4.92 19.21
C THR A 32 -11.78 5.55 18.94
N SER A 33 -12.23 5.58 17.68
CA SER A 33 -13.52 6.19 17.30
C SER A 33 -14.77 5.44 17.80
N GLY A 34 -14.60 4.28 18.47
CA GLY A 34 -15.66 3.55 19.17
C GLY A 34 -15.89 2.15 18.63
N LYS A 35 -16.63 1.32 19.38
CA LYS A 35 -16.83 -0.11 19.11
C LYS A 35 -17.54 -0.40 17.78
N GLU A 36 -18.34 0.54 17.29
CA GLU A 36 -19.05 0.41 16.02
C GLU A 36 -18.12 0.37 14.80
N MET A 37 -16.84 0.76 14.96
CA MET A 37 -15.86 0.69 13.88
C MET A 37 -15.74 -0.72 13.29
N SER A 38 -15.84 -1.76 14.14
CA SER A 38 -15.72 -3.16 13.69
C SER A 38 -16.88 -3.63 12.80
N ASN A 39 -18.02 -2.92 12.80
CA ASN A 39 -19.15 -3.22 11.93
C ASN A 39 -18.90 -2.82 10.47
N ALA A 40 -17.97 -1.89 10.23
CA ALA A 40 -17.69 -1.34 8.90
C ALA A 40 -16.24 -1.57 8.45
N ILE A 41 -15.29 -1.68 9.38
CA ILE A 41 -13.86 -1.74 9.09
C ILE A 41 -13.35 -3.14 9.41
N SER A 42 -13.15 -3.96 8.39
CA SER A 42 -12.55 -5.30 8.56
C SER A 42 -11.03 -5.26 8.75
N ARG A 43 -10.37 -4.22 8.21
CA ARG A 43 -8.91 -4.16 8.07
C ARG A 43 -8.40 -2.73 8.21
N ALA A 44 -7.24 -2.55 8.83
CA ALA A 44 -6.56 -1.26 8.95
C ALA A 44 -5.12 -1.36 8.43
N LEU A 45 -4.78 -0.54 7.44
CA LEU A 45 -3.45 -0.51 6.84
C LEU A 45 -2.59 0.59 7.47
N LEU A 46 -1.43 0.19 7.98
CA LEU A 46 -0.53 1.02 8.76
C LEU A 46 0.72 1.40 7.97
N PHE A 47 1.32 2.53 8.34
CA PHE A 47 2.71 2.83 8.01
C PHE A 47 3.61 2.32 9.15
N GLU A 48 4.88 2.05 8.86
CA GLU A 48 5.81 1.44 9.83
C GLU A 48 5.93 2.22 11.14
N GLU A 49 5.96 3.56 11.08
CA GLU A 49 5.92 4.41 12.28
C GLU A 49 4.69 4.11 13.15
N THR A 50 3.51 4.00 12.54
CA THR A 50 2.25 3.75 13.26
C THR A 50 2.17 2.33 13.82
N LEU A 51 2.80 1.35 13.17
CA LEU A 51 2.83 -0.03 13.66
C LEU A 51 3.41 -0.12 15.08
N TYR A 52 4.43 0.69 15.37
CA TYR A 52 5.16 0.67 16.64
C TYR A 52 4.74 1.78 17.61
N GLN A 53 3.76 2.61 17.24
CA GLN A 53 3.20 3.64 18.11
C GLN A 53 2.21 3.08 19.14
N LYS A 54 1.99 3.88 20.18
CA LYS A 54 1.10 3.60 21.31
C LYS A 54 0.07 4.70 21.48
N ALA A 55 -1.08 4.35 22.03
CA ALA A 55 -2.07 5.31 22.48
C ALA A 55 -1.63 5.99 23.79
N ASP A 56 -2.37 7.01 24.22
CA ASP A 56 -2.10 7.79 25.43
C ASP A 56 -2.04 6.93 26.71
N ASP A 57 -2.79 5.82 26.74
CA ASP A 57 -2.80 4.85 27.85
C ASP A 57 -1.62 3.86 27.80
N GLY A 58 -0.72 4.00 26.81
CA GLY A 58 0.43 3.13 26.58
C GLY A 58 0.12 1.86 25.79
N THR A 59 -1.13 1.63 25.39
CA THR A 59 -1.51 0.46 24.60
C THR A 59 -1.00 0.56 23.16
N PRO A 60 -0.32 -0.46 22.61
CA PRO A 60 0.07 -0.47 21.20
C PRO A 60 -1.13 -0.38 20.25
N PHE A 61 -1.03 0.38 19.15
CA PHE A 61 -2.13 0.53 18.19
C PHE A 61 -2.56 -0.81 17.58
N VAL A 62 -1.61 -1.70 17.30
CA VAL A 62 -1.91 -3.06 16.80
C VAL A 62 -2.86 -3.80 17.74
N LYS A 63 -2.66 -3.67 19.05
CA LYS A 63 -3.53 -4.30 20.05
C LYS A 63 -4.92 -3.68 20.03
N ILE A 64 -5.02 -2.35 19.98
CA ILE A 64 -6.31 -1.64 19.88
C ILE A 64 -7.11 -2.08 18.65
N ILE A 65 -6.44 -2.23 17.50
CA ILE A 65 -7.05 -2.69 16.24
C ILE A 65 -7.52 -4.14 16.38
N ARG A 66 -6.67 -5.03 16.90
CA ARG A 66 -7.01 -6.46 17.09
C ARG A 66 -8.11 -6.70 18.11
N ASP A 67 -8.12 -5.97 19.22
CA ASP A 67 -9.16 -6.09 20.26
C ASP A 67 -10.56 -5.71 19.73
N GLN A 68 -10.61 -4.93 18.66
CA GLN A 68 -11.85 -4.58 17.94
C GLN A 68 -12.21 -5.58 16.83
N GLY A 69 -11.46 -6.68 16.67
CA GLY A 69 -11.68 -7.67 15.61
C GLY A 69 -11.23 -7.20 14.21
N ILE A 70 -10.47 -6.11 14.14
CA ILE A 70 -9.94 -5.56 12.89
C ILE A 70 -8.57 -6.18 12.63
N ILE A 71 -8.31 -6.55 11.39
CA ILE A 71 -7.02 -7.13 11.01
C ILE A 71 -6.03 -5.99 10.72
N PRO A 72 -4.85 -5.95 11.37
CA PRO A 72 -3.79 -5.01 11.02
C PRO A 72 -3.04 -5.45 9.76
N GLY A 73 -2.66 -4.48 8.93
CA GLY A 73 -1.76 -4.69 7.80
C GLY A 73 -0.74 -3.59 7.67
N ILE A 74 0.27 -3.80 6.83
CA ILE A 74 1.44 -2.93 6.73
C ILE A 74 1.75 -2.53 5.28
N LYS A 75 1.96 -1.23 5.04
CA LYS A 75 2.54 -0.76 3.78
C LYS A 75 4.04 -1.06 3.76
N VAL A 76 4.50 -1.84 2.79
CA VAL A 76 5.90 -2.31 2.76
C VAL A 76 6.74 -1.71 1.65
N ASP A 77 6.11 -1.09 0.65
CA ASP A 77 6.83 -0.37 -0.40
C ASP A 77 7.52 0.89 0.15
N LYS A 78 8.68 1.22 -0.43
CA LYS A 78 9.52 2.37 -0.10
C LYS A 78 9.37 3.51 -1.11
N GLY A 79 8.20 3.59 -1.75
CA GLY A 79 7.82 4.66 -2.66
C GLY A 79 8.24 4.45 -4.12
N VAL A 80 7.74 5.37 -4.96
CA VAL A 80 7.98 5.38 -6.40
C VAL A 80 9.34 6.01 -6.70
N VAL A 81 10.08 5.41 -7.62
CA VAL A 81 11.32 5.91 -8.19
C VAL A 81 11.17 6.13 -9.70
N PRO A 82 11.83 7.15 -10.28
CA PRO A 82 11.75 7.40 -11.72
C PRO A 82 12.25 6.21 -12.54
N LEU A 83 11.53 5.89 -13.62
CA LEU A 83 11.93 4.85 -14.56
C LEU A 83 12.73 5.48 -15.69
N ALA A 84 14.06 5.32 -15.66
CA ALA A 84 14.96 5.96 -16.62
C ALA A 84 14.61 5.59 -18.07
N GLY A 85 14.69 6.57 -18.97
CA GLY A 85 14.32 6.40 -20.39
C GLY A 85 12.82 6.50 -20.68
N THR A 86 11.98 6.82 -19.68
CA THR A 86 10.55 7.09 -19.85
C THR A 86 10.19 8.55 -19.62
N VAL A 87 8.97 8.94 -19.98
CA VAL A 87 8.47 10.31 -19.82
C VAL A 87 7.66 10.40 -18.52
N GLY A 88 8.35 10.70 -17.41
CA GLY A 88 7.69 10.97 -16.12
C GLY A 88 6.99 9.75 -15.48
N GLU A 89 7.36 8.54 -15.89
CA GLU A 89 6.89 7.29 -15.31
C GLU A 89 7.82 6.80 -14.20
N GLY A 90 7.35 5.84 -13.41
CA GLY A 90 8.10 5.28 -12.31
C GLY A 90 7.83 3.80 -12.09
N THR A 91 8.72 3.17 -11.35
CA THR A 91 8.49 1.87 -10.69
C THR A 91 8.53 2.09 -9.18
N THR A 92 8.20 1.08 -8.40
CA THR A 92 8.20 1.17 -6.94
C THR A 92 9.33 0.34 -6.36
N GLN A 93 10.04 0.88 -5.37
CA GLN A 93 11.13 0.18 -4.69
C GLN A 93 10.70 -0.39 -3.33
N GLY A 94 11.50 -1.30 -2.76
CA GLY A 94 11.27 -1.83 -1.41
C GLY A 94 11.45 -3.35 -1.24
N LEU A 95 11.88 -4.06 -2.28
CA LEU A 95 12.06 -5.52 -2.24
C LEU A 95 13.27 -5.94 -1.38
N ASP A 96 14.28 -5.09 -1.27
CA ASP A 96 15.50 -5.39 -0.51
C ASP A 96 15.18 -5.57 0.98
N GLY A 97 15.51 -6.76 1.51
CA GLY A 97 15.21 -7.16 2.88
C GLY A 97 13.72 -7.38 3.16
N LEU A 98 12.86 -7.44 2.13
CA LEU A 98 11.41 -7.52 2.32
C LEU A 98 10.99 -8.80 3.05
N SER A 99 11.64 -9.94 2.79
CA SER A 99 11.26 -11.19 3.48
C SER A 99 11.46 -11.09 4.99
N GLN A 100 12.62 -10.58 5.44
CA GLN A 100 12.93 -10.40 6.85
C GLN A 100 11.97 -9.40 7.50
N ARG A 101 11.63 -8.32 6.78
CA ARG A 101 10.63 -7.35 7.23
C ARG A 101 9.24 -7.98 7.34
N CYS A 102 8.80 -8.77 6.36
CA CYS A 102 7.52 -9.48 6.40
C CYS A 102 7.46 -10.47 7.57
N GLU A 103 8.52 -11.24 7.80
CA GLU A 103 8.61 -12.14 8.96
C GLU A 103 8.46 -11.37 10.28
N GLN A 104 9.13 -10.22 10.40
CA GLN A 104 9.02 -9.36 11.59
C GLN A 104 7.62 -8.77 11.73
N TYR A 105 7.05 -8.18 10.68
CA TYR A 105 5.70 -7.63 10.72
C TYR A 105 4.64 -8.68 11.03
N LYS A 106 4.83 -9.93 10.59
CA LYS A 106 3.95 -11.05 10.95
C LYS A 106 4.01 -11.34 12.46
N LYS A 107 5.21 -11.36 13.05
CA LYS A 107 5.41 -11.49 14.51
C LYS A 107 4.79 -10.31 15.27
N ASP A 108 4.86 -9.11 14.68
CA ASP A 108 4.32 -7.89 15.25
C ASP A 108 2.79 -7.76 15.06
N GLY A 109 2.14 -8.74 14.44
CA GLY A 109 0.69 -8.85 14.37
C GLY A 109 0.04 -8.32 13.09
N CYS A 110 0.78 -8.17 11.99
CA CYS A 110 0.22 -7.88 10.67
C CYS A 110 -0.09 -9.16 9.88
N ASP A 111 -1.28 -9.24 9.28
CA ASP A 111 -1.71 -10.41 8.50
C ASP A 111 -1.83 -10.13 6.99
N PHE A 112 -1.74 -8.87 6.59
CA PHE A 112 -1.70 -8.46 5.19
C PHE A 112 -0.73 -7.30 4.97
N ALA A 113 -0.30 -7.11 3.73
CA ALA A 113 0.57 -6.01 3.34
C ALA A 113 -0.01 -5.27 2.14
N LYS A 114 0.48 -4.06 1.90
CA LYS A 114 0.22 -3.31 0.68
C LYS A 114 1.51 -2.88 0.00
N TRP A 115 1.47 -2.95 -1.33
CA TRP A 115 2.46 -2.33 -2.21
C TRP A 115 1.76 -1.49 -3.26
N ARG A 116 2.18 -0.23 -3.42
CA ARG A 116 1.58 0.70 -4.38
C ARG A 116 2.49 0.95 -5.58
N CYS A 117 1.99 0.66 -6.77
CA CYS A 117 2.56 1.09 -8.06
C CYS A 117 1.71 2.21 -8.65
N VAL A 118 2.35 3.14 -9.37
CA VAL A 118 1.69 4.32 -9.95
C VAL A 118 1.91 4.36 -11.44
N LEU A 119 0.81 4.48 -12.19
CA LEU A 119 0.81 4.61 -13.64
C LEU A 119 0.01 5.86 -14.01
N LYS A 120 0.49 6.60 -15.02
CA LYS A 120 -0.14 7.85 -15.45
C LYS A 120 -0.69 7.70 -16.86
N ILE A 121 -1.88 8.23 -17.11
CA ILE A 121 -2.43 8.30 -18.45
C ILE A 121 -2.05 9.64 -19.09
N THR A 122 -1.34 9.57 -20.20
CA THR A 122 -1.07 10.71 -21.09
C THR A 122 -1.13 10.22 -22.54
N ASP A 123 -0.72 11.06 -23.49
CA ASP A 123 -0.60 10.70 -24.91
C ASP A 123 0.43 9.57 -25.15
N HIS A 124 1.41 9.43 -24.26
CA HIS A 124 2.52 8.47 -24.41
C HIS A 124 2.67 7.49 -23.23
N THR A 125 1.83 7.62 -22.19
CA THR A 125 1.89 6.79 -20.98
C THR A 125 0.52 6.16 -20.67
N PRO A 126 0.48 4.99 -20.00
CA PRO A 126 1.63 4.21 -19.56
C PRO A 126 2.33 3.49 -20.72
N SER A 127 3.66 3.50 -20.71
CA SER A 127 4.46 2.74 -21.68
C SER A 127 4.43 1.24 -21.36
N GLU A 128 4.70 0.41 -22.36
CA GLU A 128 4.81 -1.03 -22.15
C GLU A 128 5.90 -1.39 -21.12
N LEU A 129 6.99 -0.62 -21.09
CA LEU A 129 8.06 -0.77 -20.10
C LEU A 129 7.52 -0.53 -18.68
N ALA A 130 6.80 0.57 -18.45
CA ALA A 130 6.25 0.89 -17.14
C ALA A 130 5.21 -0.15 -16.69
N ILE A 131 4.35 -0.63 -17.59
CA ILE A 131 3.37 -1.68 -17.28
C ILE A 131 4.08 -2.97 -16.86
N LYS A 132 5.04 -3.45 -17.66
CA LYS A 132 5.75 -4.71 -17.39
C LYS A 132 6.56 -4.64 -16.09
N GLU A 133 7.28 -3.55 -15.88
CA GLU A 133 8.11 -3.37 -14.70
C GLU A 133 7.28 -3.32 -13.41
N ASN A 134 6.19 -2.54 -13.40
CA ASN A 134 5.31 -2.47 -12.24
C ASN A 134 4.56 -3.79 -11.99
N ALA A 135 4.14 -4.51 -13.04
CA ALA A 135 3.55 -5.83 -12.90
C ALA A 135 4.55 -6.85 -12.30
N ASN A 136 5.79 -6.84 -12.77
CA ASN A 136 6.84 -7.74 -12.30
C ASN A 136 7.24 -7.47 -10.84
N VAL A 137 7.40 -6.20 -10.44
CA VAL A 137 7.73 -5.87 -9.05
C VAL A 137 6.60 -6.22 -8.09
N LEU A 138 5.33 -6.06 -8.50
CA LEU A 138 4.17 -6.48 -7.71
C LEU A 138 4.14 -8.00 -7.51
N ALA A 139 4.46 -8.78 -8.55
CA ALA A 139 4.51 -10.23 -8.44
C ALA A 139 5.64 -10.74 -7.52
N ARG A 140 6.81 -10.10 -7.59
CA ARG A 140 7.94 -10.33 -6.65
C ARG A 140 7.53 -10.03 -5.22
N TYR A 141 6.91 -8.88 -4.99
CA TYR A 141 6.38 -8.47 -3.68
C TYR A 141 5.35 -9.48 -3.14
N ALA A 142 4.39 -9.89 -3.98
CA ALA A 142 3.30 -10.78 -3.59
C ALA A 142 3.84 -12.15 -3.15
N THR A 143 4.78 -12.71 -3.92
CA THR A 143 5.42 -14.00 -3.62
C THR A 143 6.13 -13.95 -2.26
N ILE A 144 6.90 -12.88 -1.99
CA ILE A 144 7.60 -12.70 -0.71
C ILE A 144 6.61 -12.59 0.46
N CYS A 145 5.49 -11.88 0.29
CA CYS A 145 4.46 -11.80 1.33
C CYS A 145 3.87 -13.18 1.65
N GLN A 146 3.49 -13.93 0.61
CA GLN A 146 2.86 -15.24 0.78
C GLN A 146 3.80 -16.25 1.46
N GLN A 147 5.09 -16.23 1.12
CA GLN A 147 6.11 -17.06 1.78
C GLN A 147 6.21 -16.80 3.30
N ASN A 148 5.85 -15.59 3.75
CA ASN A 148 5.89 -15.18 5.16
C ASN A 148 4.49 -15.18 5.81
N GLY A 149 3.48 -15.79 5.17
CA GLY A 149 2.12 -15.87 5.73
C GLY A 149 1.39 -14.53 5.79
N ILE A 150 1.75 -13.59 4.91
CA ILE A 150 1.11 -12.28 4.77
C ILE A 150 0.33 -12.24 3.45
N VAL A 151 -0.93 -11.83 3.51
CA VAL A 151 -1.76 -11.63 2.30
C VAL A 151 -1.32 -10.35 1.58
N PRO A 152 -0.87 -10.41 0.31
CA PRO A 152 -0.50 -9.21 -0.43
C PRO A 152 -1.73 -8.51 -1.02
N ILE A 153 -1.76 -7.18 -0.87
CA ILE A 153 -2.63 -6.27 -1.62
C ILE A 153 -1.79 -5.59 -2.69
N GLY A 154 -2.02 -5.95 -3.94
CA GLY A 154 -1.30 -5.43 -5.09
C GLY A 154 -1.98 -4.21 -5.70
N GLU A 155 -1.71 -3.02 -5.14
CA GLU A 155 -2.30 -1.75 -5.58
C GLU A 155 -1.58 -1.23 -6.83
N ARG A 156 -2.30 -1.19 -7.95
CA ARG A 156 -1.88 -0.55 -9.20
C ARG A 156 -2.76 0.65 -9.47
N GLU A 157 -2.29 1.81 -9.06
CA GLU A 157 -3.05 3.04 -9.20
C GLU A 157 -2.77 3.66 -10.57
N VAL A 158 -3.71 3.48 -11.48
CA VAL A 158 -3.80 4.27 -12.71
C VAL A 158 -4.42 5.61 -12.32
N LEU A 159 -3.62 6.67 -12.32
CA LEU A 159 -4.07 7.98 -11.85
C LEU A 159 -5.21 8.52 -12.73
N CYS A 160 -6.24 9.07 -12.09
CA CYS A 160 -7.34 9.75 -12.76
C CYS A 160 -6.98 11.18 -13.22
N ASP A 161 -5.78 11.68 -12.89
CA ASP A 161 -5.33 13.01 -13.29
C ASP A 161 -5.23 13.14 -14.81
N GLY A 162 -5.65 14.30 -15.34
CA GLY A 162 -5.60 14.65 -16.77
C GLY A 162 -6.97 14.68 -17.45
N ASP A 163 -6.97 14.96 -18.76
CA ASP A 163 -8.19 15.20 -19.55
C ASP A 163 -8.62 13.98 -20.40
N HIS A 164 -8.21 12.78 -20.00
CA HIS A 164 -8.49 11.55 -20.76
C HIS A 164 -9.95 11.10 -20.58
N SER A 165 -10.50 10.44 -21.60
CA SER A 165 -11.87 9.93 -21.55
C SER A 165 -12.01 8.67 -20.70
N LEU A 166 -13.25 8.31 -20.34
CA LEU A 166 -13.56 7.07 -19.64
C LEU A 166 -13.12 5.84 -20.43
N GLU A 167 -13.31 5.84 -21.75
CA GLU A 167 -12.90 4.74 -22.63
C GLU A 167 -11.38 4.57 -22.63
N ARG A 168 -10.63 5.67 -22.57
CA ARG A 168 -9.17 5.63 -22.43
C ARG A 168 -8.77 5.04 -21.08
N ALA A 169 -9.40 5.47 -19.99
CA ALA A 169 -9.14 4.92 -18.65
C ALA A 169 -9.46 3.42 -18.57
N GLN A 170 -10.57 2.98 -19.15
CA GLN A 170 -10.94 1.57 -19.23
C GLN A 170 -9.88 0.77 -19.98
N LYS A 171 -9.49 1.20 -21.19
CA LYS A 171 -8.50 0.50 -22.02
C LYS A 171 -7.14 0.38 -21.33
N VAL A 172 -6.70 1.45 -20.65
CA VAL A 172 -5.45 1.41 -19.88
C VAL A 172 -5.57 0.46 -18.69
N THR A 173 -6.67 0.55 -17.94
CA THR A 173 -6.94 -0.35 -16.81
C THR A 173 -6.89 -1.81 -17.26
N GLU A 174 -7.62 -2.18 -18.31
CA GLU A 174 -7.64 -3.55 -18.86
C GLU A 174 -6.23 -4.06 -19.19
N ALA A 175 -5.41 -3.25 -19.86
CA ALA A 175 -4.03 -3.62 -20.21
C ALA A 175 -3.16 -3.82 -18.96
N VAL A 176 -3.28 -2.92 -17.98
CA VAL A 176 -2.53 -2.98 -16.71
C VAL A 176 -2.94 -4.19 -15.87
N LEU A 177 -4.25 -4.46 -15.71
CA LEU A 177 -4.71 -5.62 -14.94
C LEU A 177 -4.27 -6.92 -15.62
N SER A 178 -4.37 -7.00 -16.95
CA SER A 178 -3.97 -8.18 -17.71
C SER A 178 -2.49 -8.50 -17.52
N ALA A 179 -1.63 -7.48 -17.62
CA ALA A 179 -0.20 -7.62 -17.38
C ALA A 179 0.12 -8.04 -15.94
N GLN A 180 -0.59 -7.46 -14.95
CA GLN A 180 -0.40 -7.83 -13.55
C GLN A 180 -0.79 -9.28 -13.28
N TYR A 181 -1.99 -9.72 -13.67
CA TYR A 181 -2.40 -11.10 -13.43
C TYR A 181 -1.51 -12.11 -14.15
N LYS A 182 -1.04 -11.77 -15.37
CA LYS A 182 -0.05 -12.60 -16.05
C LYS A 182 1.25 -12.72 -15.25
N ALA A 183 1.77 -11.60 -14.73
CA ALA A 183 2.97 -11.62 -13.89
C ALA A 183 2.76 -12.38 -12.57
N LEU A 184 1.60 -12.24 -11.91
CA LEU A 184 1.27 -13.00 -10.71
C LEU A 184 1.30 -14.52 -10.97
N VAL A 185 0.74 -14.97 -12.10
CA VAL A 185 0.77 -16.38 -12.51
C VAL A 185 2.20 -16.83 -12.82
N ASP A 186 2.99 -16.03 -13.52
CA ASP A 186 4.38 -16.35 -13.87
C ASP A 186 5.28 -16.49 -12.64
N HIS A 187 4.96 -15.80 -11.54
CA HIS A 187 5.66 -15.91 -10.26
C HIS A 187 5.00 -16.88 -9.28
N HIS A 188 4.02 -17.67 -9.73
CA HIS A 188 3.33 -18.70 -8.94
C HIS A 188 2.61 -18.15 -7.70
N VAL A 189 2.09 -16.93 -7.78
CA VAL A 189 1.30 -16.32 -6.69
C VAL A 189 -0.03 -17.07 -6.53
N TYR A 190 -0.34 -17.45 -5.30
CA TYR A 190 -1.63 -18.08 -4.94
C TYR A 190 -2.73 -17.01 -4.92
N LEU A 191 -3.55 -16.94 -5.97
CA LEU A 191 -4.46 -15.81 -6.19
C LEU A 191 -5.56 -15.71 -5.13
N GLU A 192 -6.09 -16.84 -4.64
CA GLU A 192 -7.10 -16.91 -3.59
C GLU A 192 -6.59 -16.34 -2.25
N GLY A 193 -5.27 -16.27 -2.07
CA GLY A 193 -4.60 -15.64 -0.95
C GLY A 193 -4.06 -14.24 -1.26
N SER A 194 -4.70 -13.49 -2.17
CA SER A 194 -4.33 -12.11 -2.53
C SER A 194 -5.55 -11.21 -2.66
N LEU A 195 -5.34 -9.89 -2.60
CA LEU A 195 -6.38 -8.90 -2.90
C LEU A 195 -5.88 -7.90 -3.95
N LEU A 196 -6.85 -7.37 -4.69
CA LEU A 196 -6.70 -6.24 -5.60
C LEU A 196 -7.47 -5.05 -5.02
#